data_AF-A0A1G8H2E2-F1
#
_entry.id   AF-A0A1G8H2E2-F1
#
_cell.length_a   1.000
_cell.length_b   1.000
_cell.length_c   1.000
_cell.angle_alpha   90.00
_cell.angle_beta   90.00
_cell.angle_gamma   90.00
#
_symmetry.space_group_name_H-M   'P 1'
#
loop_
_entity.id
_entity.type
_entity.pdbx_description
1 polymer ?
#
loop_
_entity_poly.entity_id
_entity_poly.type
_entity_poly.pdbx_seq_one_letter_code
_entity_poly.pdbx_strand_id
1 'polypeptide(L)' 'MDQERKMKFMQVAMQHLPEAKTLLDKKGIELDMEDMQPAIELLTKVMEEAYNIGYEDAKNE' A
#
# COMPACT_ATOMS: atom_id res chain seq x y z
N MET A 1 1.53 10.57 -9.58
CA MET A 1 2.53 10.69 -8.49
C MET A 1 3.95 10.47 -9.01
N ASP A 2 4.97 11.16 -8.50
CA ASP A 2 6.37 10.92 -8.91
C ASP A 2 6.97 9.64 -8.29
N GLN A 3 8.10 9.17 -8.85
CA GLN A 3 8.74 7.92 -8.43
C GLN A 3 9.28 7.98 -6.99
N GLU A 4 9.75 9.14 -6.54
CA GLU A 4 10.28 9.30 -5.18
C GLU A 4 9.17 9.11 -4.13
N ARG A 5 8.00 9.71 -4.36
CA ARG A 5 6.82 9.52 -3.51
C ARG A 5 6.29 8.09 -3.54
N LYS A 6 6.28 7.44 -4.72
CA LYS A 6 5.95 6.00 -4.82
C LYS A 6 6.85 5.15 -3.92
N MET A 7 8.17 5.39 -3.93
CA MET A 7 9.10 4.68 -3.06
C MET A 7 8.86 4.95 -1.57
N LYS A 8 8.57 6.21 -1.19
CA LYS A 8 8.22 6.56 0.20
C LYS A 8 6.95 5.85 0.68
N PHE A 9 5.91 5.81 -0.14
CA PHE A 9 4.67 5.10 0.19
C PHE A 9 4.88 3.60 0.32
N MET A 10 5.68 3.01 -0.57
CA MET A 10 6.07 1.60 -0.44
C MET A 10 6.87 1.34 0.85
N GLN A 11 7.77 2.24 1.24
CA GLN A 11 8.50 2.11 2.49
C GLN A 11 7.55 2.09 3.70
N VAL A 12 6.54 2.97 3.72
CA VAL A 12 5.50 2.99 4.76
C VAL A 12 4.68 1.70 4.73
N ALA A 13 4.22 1.25 3.56
CA ALA A 13 3.47 0.01 3.43
C ALA A 13 4.25 -1.20 3.97
N MET A 14 5.55 -1.29 3.66
CA MET A 14 6.43 -2.36 4.15
C MET A 14 6.61 -2.34 5.68
N GLN A 15 6.54 -1.17 6.32
CA GLN A 15 6.58 -1.07 7.78
C GLN A 15 5.33 -1.68 8.44
N HIS A 16 4.18 -1.59 7.79
CA HIS A 16 2.91 -2.13 8.28
C HIS A 16 2.63 -3.57 7.83
N LEU A 17 3.36 -4.07 6.83
CA LEU A 17 3.20 -5.43 6.30
C LEU A 17 3.28 -6.53 7.39
N PRO A 18 4.20 -6.49 8.37
CA PRO A 18 4.27 -7.50 9.42
C PRO A 18 3.01 -7.56 10.31
N GLU A 19 2.33 -6.43 10.52
CA GLU A 19 1.09 -6.37 11.30
C GLU A 19 -0.05 -7.07 10.54
N ALA A 20 -0.17 -6.80 9.24
CA ALA A 20 -1.13 -7.48 8.36
C ALA A 20 -0.85 -8.99 8.30
N LYS A 21 0.42 -9.38 8.17
CA LYS A 21 0.83 -10.79 8.18
C LYS A 21 0.43 -11.48 9.48
N THR A 22 0.71 -10.85 10.62
CA THR A 22 0.35 -11.40 11.95
C THR A 22 -1.16 -11.61 12.09
N LEU A 23 -1.98 -10.70 11.55
CA LEU A 23 -3.43 -10.83 11.55
C LEU A 23 -3.92 -12.03 10.73
N LEU A 24 -3.27 -12.29 9.59
CA LEU A 24 -3.63 -13.36 8.66
C LEU A 24 -3.14 -14.71 9.20
N ASP A 25 -1.91 -14.78 9.72
CA ASP A 25 -1.35 -15.95 10.39
C ASP A 25 -2.27 -16.41 11.55
N LYS A 26 -2.82 -15.47 12.34
CA LYS A 26 -3.78 -15.78 13.43
C LYS A 26 -5.07 -16.43 12.95
N LYS A 27 -5.45 -16.24 11.69
CA LYS A 27 -6.62 -16.86 11.07
C LYS A 27 -6.27 -18.18 10.35
N GLY A 28 -5.03 -18.65 10.50
CA GLY A 28 -4.52 -19.85 9.83
C GLY A 28 -4.24 -19.63 8.34
N ILE A 29 -4.11 -18.37 7.90
CA ILE A 29 -3.76 -18.03 6.52
C ILE A 29 -2.26 -17.73 6.50
N GLU A 30 -1.47 -18.71 6.06
CA GLU A 30 -0.05 -18.49 5.77
C GLU A 30 0.06 -17.83 4.41
N LEU A 31 0.69 -16.66 4.36
CA LEU A 31 1.03 -15.98 3.12
C LEU A 31 2.54 -15.82 3.04
N ASP A 32 3.08 -16.17 1.89
CA ASP A 32 4.44 -15.80 1.53
C ASP A 32 4.48 -14.47 0.77
N MET A 33 5.67 -14.04 0.37
CA MET A 33 5.84 -12.78 -0.35
C MET A 33 5.26 -12.82 -1.78
N GLU A 34 5.18 -13.99 -2.41
CA GLU A 34 4.59 -14.15 -3.74
C GLU A 34 3.07 -14.02 -3.67
N ASP A 35 2.44 -14.60 -2.64
CA ASP A 35 1.00 -14.48 -2.39
C ASP A 35 0.56 -13.02 -2.14
N MET A 36 1.46 -12.23 -1.54
CA MET A 36 1.20 -10.82 -1.22
C MET A 36 1.46 -9.88 -2.40
N GLN A 37 2.21 -10.30 -3.43
CA GLN A 37 2.56 -9.47 -4.58
C GLN A 37 1.33 -8.82 -5.25
N PRO A 38 0.22 -9.54 -5.53
CA PRO A 38 -0.97 -8.95 -6.13
C PRO A 38 -1.65 -7.92 -5.22
N ALA A 39 -1.62 -8.15 -3.90
CA ALA A 39 -2.18 -7.22 -2.92
C ALA A 39 -1.36 -5.94 -2.83
N ILE A 40 -0.03 -6.05 -2.90
CA ILE A 40 0.89 -4.90 -2.91
C ILE A 40 0.72 -4.06 -4.19
N GLU A 41 0.53 -4.70 -5.34
CA GLU A 41 0.22 -4.02 -6.59
C GLU A 41 -1.10 -3.26 -6.52
N LEU A 42 -2.14 -3.88 -5.96
CA LEU A 42 -3.43 -3.24 -5.74
C LEU A 42 -3.30 -2.05 -4.78
N LEU A 43 -2.59 -2.22 -3.66
CA LEU A 43 -2.32 -1.16 -2.71
C LEU A 43 -1.64 0.04 -3.39
N THR A 44 -0.66 -0.21 -4.25
CA THR A 44 0.04 0.85 -5.00
C THR A 44 -0.91 1.66 -5.89
N LYS A 45 -1.85 0.98 -6.57
CA LYS A 45 -2.89 1.66 -7.38
C LYS A 45 -3.81 2.51 -6.52
N VAL A 46 -4.31 1.96 -5.41
CA VAL A 46 -5.17 2.69 -4.47
C VAL A 46 -4.47 3.93 -3.90
N MET A 47 -3.19 3.81 -3.53
CA MET A 47 -2.39 4.95 -3.06
C MET A 47 -2.19 6.02 -4.13
N GLU A 48 -2.03 5.64 -5.40
CA GLU A 48 -1.92 6.59 -6.51
C GLU A 48 -3.23 7.33 -6.76
N GLU A 49 -4.37 6.63 -6.71
CA GLU A 49 -5.70 7.25 -6.81
C GLU A 49 -5.96 8.21 -5.63
N ALA A 50 -5.70 7.77 -4.40
CA ALA A 50 -5.86 8.60 -3.20
C ALA A 50 -4.98 9.85 -3.23
N TYR A 51 -3.73 9.72 -3.71
CA TYR A 51 -2.83 10.86 -3.91
C TYR A 51 -3.41 11.86 -4.91
N ASN A 52 -3.97 11.37 -6.03
CA ASN A 52 -4.55 12.25 -7.05
C ASN A 52 -5.80 12.96 -6.52
N ILE A 53 -6.66 12.27 -5.76
CA ILE A 53 -7.84 12.89 -5.11
C ILE A 53 -7.39 14.04 -4.21
N GLY A 54 -6.48 13.81 -3.27
CA GLY A 54 -6.00 14.87 -2.38
C GLY A 54 -5.28 16.02 -3.10
N TYR A 55 -4.61 15.72 -4.23
CA TYR A 55 -3.99 16.76 -5.05
C TYR A 55 -5.02 17.64 -5.77
N GLU A 56 -6.11 17.06 -6.28
CA GLU A 56 -7.20 17.83 -6.90
C GLU A 56 -8.00 18.62 -5.84
N ASP A 57 -8.26 18.05 -4.67
CA ASP A 57 -8.92 18.75 -3.57
C ASP A 57 -8.13 20.00 -3.17
N ALA A 58 -6.80 19.88 -3.01
CA ALA A 58 -5.93 21.00 -2.65
C ALA A 58 -5.80 22.08 -3.74
N LYS A 59 -6.16 21.79 -5.00
CA LYS A 59 -6.25 22.81 -6.06
C LYS A 59 -7.58 23.57 -6.06
N ASN A 60 -8.61 22.94 -5.50
CA ASN A 60 -9.96 23.48 -5.42
C ASN A 60 -10.21 24.26 -4.11
N GLU A 61 -9.22 24.29 -3.21
CA GLU A 61 -9.11 25.15 -2.02
C GLU A 61 -8.28 26.42 -2.31
#